data_AF-A0AAW6BB46-F1
#
_entry.id   AF-A0AAW6BB46-F1
#
_cell.length_a   1.000
_cell.length_b   1.000
_cell.length_c   1.000
_cell.angle_alpha   90.00
_cell.angle_beta   90.00
_cell.angle_gamma   90.00
#
_symmetry.space_group_name_H-M   'P 1'
#
loop_
_entity.id
_entity.type
_entity.pdbx_description
1 polymer ?
#
loop_
_entity_poly.entity_id
_entity_poly.type
_entity_poly.pdbx_seq_one_letter_code
_entity_poly.pdbx_strand_id
1 'polypeptide(L)'
;MIKKELQQTIDQFLNAHKIKLNYQYQSDEPATVRQLIANGIGIGFIPTISWRDFETQNITKAHIYPEAPQRTIYLNSPHHNLSNAQRLFSNEIANVSLQERDAATR
;
A
#
# COMPACT_ATOMS: atom_id res chain seq x y z
N MET A 1 -11.59 -15.95 -7.34
CA MET A 1 -11.40 -15.13 -6.13
C MET A 1 -10.34 -14.09 -6.43
N ILE A 2 -10.72 -12.82 -6.61
CA ILE A 2 -9.76 -11.76 -6.98
C ILE A 2 -8.97 -11.40 -5.72
N LYS A 3 -7.70 -11.83 -5.62
CA LYS A 3 -6.80 -11.36 -4.56
C LYS A 3 -6.52 -9.88 -4.79
N LYS A 4 -6.69 -9.04 -3.78
CA LYS A 4 -6.36 -7.61 -3.84
C LYS A 4 -4.86 -7.41 -4.08
N GLU A 5 -4.49 -6.42 -4.89
CA GLU A 5 -3.10 -6.12 -5.29
C GLU A 5 -2.09 -6.19 -4.14
N LEU A 6 -2.40 -5.58 -2.98
CA LEU A 6 -1.52 -5.61 -1.81
C LEU A 6 -1.22 -7.03 -1.31
N GLN A 7 -2.25 -7.89 -1.24
CA GLN A 7 -2.07 -9.27 -0.80
C GLN A 7 -1.18 -10.03 -1.77
N GLN A 8 -1.35 -9.82 -3.08
CA GLN A 8 -0.52 -10.46 -4.08
C GLN A 8 0.96 -10.04 -3.95
N THR A 9 1.21 -8.75 -3.75
CA THR A 9 2.58 -8.23 -3.52
C THR A 9 3.22 -8.87 -2.29
N ILE A 10 2.49 -8.95 -1.17
CA ILE A 10 3.00 -9.54 0.07
C ILE A 10 3.21 -11.05 -0.08
N ASP A 11 2.26 -11.77 -0.68
CA ASP A 11 2.40 -13.21 -0.93
C ASP A 11 3.62 -13.51 -1.82
N GLN A 12 3.83 -12.73 -2.89
CA GLN A 12 5.00 -12.87 -3.77
C GLN A 12 6.31 -12.63 -3.00
N PHE A 13 6.36 -11.57 -2.21
CA PHE A 13 7.51 -11.25 -1.37
C PHE A 13 7.83 -12.38 -0.39
N LEU A 14 6.84 -12.89 0.33
CA LEU A 14 7.02 -13.97 1.31
C LEU A 14 7.42 -15.29 0.63
N ASN A 15 6.79 -15.62 -0.51
CA ASN A 15 7.13 -16.82 -1.28
C ASN A 15 8.57 -16.77 -1.81
N ALA A 16 9.04 -15.61 -2.28
CA ALA A 16 10.43 -15.42 -2.72
C ALA A 16 11.43 -15.69 -1.58
N HIS A 17 11.04 -15.38 -0.34
CA HIS A 17 11.82 -15.65 0.88
C HIS A 17 11.52 -17.03 1.50
N LYS A 18 10.73 -17.88 0.82
CA LYS A 18 10.30 -19.21 1.31
C LYS A 18 9.55 -19.18 2.65
N ILE A 19 8.90 -18.04 2.97
CA ILE A 19 8.07 -17.87 4.15
C ILE A 19 6.64 -18.25 3.78
N LYS A 20 6.07 -19.24 4.48
CA LYS A 20 4.65 -19.61 4.34
C LYS A 20 3.88 -19.09 5.54
N LEU A 21 2.94 -18.18 5.30
CA LEU A 21 1.99 -17.73 6.31
C LEU A 21 0.71 -18.56 6.22
N ASN A 22 0.20 -18.98 7.39
CA ASN A 22 -1.11 -19.59 7.52
C ASN A 22 -2.06 -18.56 8.13
N TYR A 23 -2.76 -17.81 7.27
CA TYR A 23 -3.65 -16.74 7.70
C TYR A 23 -4.94 -17.33 8.30
N GLN A 24 -5.18 -17.16 9.60
CA GLN A 24 -6.48 -17.50 10.22
C GLN A 24 -7.56 -16.45 9.93
N TYR A 25 -7.15 -15.18 9.80
CA TYR A 25 -8.05 -14.06 9.58
C TYR A 25 -7.54 -13.22 8.41
N GLN A 26 -8.45 -12.81 7.53
CA GLN A 26 -8.16 -11.91 6.42
C GLN A 26 -9.22 -10.80 6.39
N SER A 27 -8.76 -9.55 6.38
CA SER A 27 -9.61 -8.39 6.14
C SER A 27 -8.90 -7.43 5.20
N ASP A 28 -9.69 -6.74 4.40
CA ASP A 28 -9.26 -5.78 3.40
C ASP A 28 -9.70 -4.35 3.73
N GLU A 29 -10.44 -4.17 4.82
CA GLU A 29 -10.86 -2.89 5.34
C GLU A 29 -9.81 -2.39 6.36
N PRO A 30 -9.23 -1.19 6.15
CA PRO A 30 -8.19 -0.66 7.02
C PRO A 30 -8.58 -0.54 8.50
N ALA A 31 -9.83 -0.16 8.78
CA ALA A 31 -10.30 0.04 10.14
C ALA A 31 -10.39 -1.30 10.90
N THR A 32 -10.96 -2.34 10.28
CA THR A 32 -10.99 -3.69 10.87
C THR A 32 -9.59 -4.24 11.15
N VAL A 33 -8.67 -4.19 10.17
CA VAL A 33 -7.30 -4.68 10.37
C VAL A 33 -6.62 -3.95 11.53
N ARG A 34 -6.80 -2.64 11.61
CA ARG A 34 -6.28 -1.82 12.70
C ARG A 34 -6.81 -2.25 14.05
N GLN A 35 -8.12 -2.43 14.16
CA GLN A 35 -8.75 -2.78 15.43
C GLN A 35 -8.33 -4.18 15.89
N LEU A 36 -8.13 -5.14 14.98
CA LEU A 36 -7.60 -6.46 15.32
C LEU A 36 -6.19 -6.34 15.91
N ILE A 37 -5.28 -5.62 15.23
CA ILE A 37 -3.91 -5.46 15.71
C ILE A 37 -3.88 -4.70 17.06
N ALA A 38 -4.67 -3.63 17.21
CA ALA A 38 -4.77 -2.86 18.45
C ALA A 38 -5.28 -3.69 19.64
N ASN A 39 -6.10 -4.71 19.39
CA ASN A 39 -6.58 -5.66 20.40
C ASN A 39 -5.60 -6.83 20.65
N GLY A 40 -4.38 -6.78 20.09
CA GLY A 40 -3.38 -7.84 20.24
C GLY A 40 -3.62 -9.05 19.34
N ILE A 41 -4.50 -8.94 18.34
CA ILE A 41 -4.85 -10.03 17.44
C ILE A 41 -3.97 -9.95 16.18
N GLY A 42 -2.75 -10.47 16.31
CA GLY A 42 -1.85 -10.73 15.19
C GLY A 42 -1.07 -9.51 14.67
N ILE A 43 -0.58 -9.64 13.44
CA ILE A 43 0.21 -8.62 12.72
C ILE A 43 -0.39 -8.40 11.33
N GLY A 44 -0.17 -7.21 10.77
CA GLY A 44 -0.62 -6.87 9.42
C GLY A 44 0.45 -6.13 8.63
N PHE A 45 0.37 -6.24 7.30
CA PHE A 45 1.21 -5.48 6.38
C PHE A 45 0.43 -4.27 5.88
N ILE A 46 1.02 -3.08 6.03
CA ILE A 46 0.40 -1.83 5.58
C ILE A 46 1.27 -1.15 4.53
N PRO A 47 0.68 -0.60 3.45
CA PRO A 47 1.39 0.25 2.51
C PRO A 47 1.68 1.62 3.14
N THR A 48 2.95 2.04 3.13
CA THR A 48 3.43 3.27 3.79
C THR A 48 2.68 4.53 3.39
N ILE A 49 2.28 4.65 2.11
CA ILE A 49 1.69 5.89 1.58
C ILE A 49 0.18 5.93 1.81
N SER A 50 -0.56 4.90 1.41
CA SER A 50 -2.03 4.98 1.40
C SER A 50 -2.66 4.89 2.79
N TRP A 51 -1.92 4.42 3.80
CA TRP A 51 -2.37 4.31 5.19
C TRP A 51 -1.50 5.18 6.11
N ARG A 52 -1.14 6.40 5.65
CA ARG A 52 -0.22 7.32 6.36
C ARG A 52 -0.67 7.63 7.79
N ASP A 53 -1.99 7.72 8.02
CA ASP A 53 -2.60 7.94 9.33
C ASP A 53 -2.86 6.64 10.11
N PHE A 54 -2.05 5.59 9.88
CA PHE A 54 -2.08 4.37 10.69
C PHE A 54 -1.33 4.58 12.02
N GLU A 55 -1.74 5.62 12.76
CA GLU A 55 -1.30 5.85 14.12
C GLU A 55 -2.42 5.41 15.06
N THR A 56 -2.09 4.51 15.97
CA THR A 56 -2.98 4.08 17.05
C THR A 56 -2.13 3.84 18.27
N GLN A 57 -2.64 4.26 19.42
CA GLN A 57 -2.06 3.88 20.70
C GLN A 57 -1.93 2.34 20.73
N ASN A 58 -0.75 1.85 21.14
CA ASN A 58 -0.44 0.42 21.29
C ASN A 58 -0.21 -0.39 20.00
N ILE A 59 0.04 0.25 18.84
CA ILE A 59 0.57 -0.45 17.66
C ILE A 59 2.01 0.00 17.40
N THR A 60 2.94 -0.96 17.37
CA THR A 60 4.33 -0.72 16.96
C THR A 60 4.48 -1.00 15.46
N LYS A 61 5.03 -0.04 14.72
CA LYS A 61 5.35 -0.20 13.29
C LYS A 61 6.79 -0.69 13.14
N ALA A 62 6.98 -1.72 12.31
CA ALA A 62 8.29 -2.23 11.93
C ALA A 62 8.48 -2.11 10.42
N HIS A 63 9.65 -1.61 10.01
CA HIS A 63 10.02 -1.52 8.60
C HIS A 63 10.65 -2.82 8.12
N ILE A 64 10.33 -3.22 6.89
CA ILE A 64 10.95 -4.38 6.23
C ILE A 64 12.28 -3.91 5.60
N TYR A 65 13.38 -4.56 5.98
CA TYR A 65 14.73 -4.32 5.48
C TYR A 65 15.39 -5.63 5.04
N PRO A 66 16.40 -5.60 4.14
CA PRO A 66 16.91 -4.42 3.42
C PRO A 66 16.03 -4.02 2.22
N GLU A 67 15.31 -4.97 1.62
CA GLU A 67 14.49 -4.75 0.43
C GLU A 67 13.01 -4.92 0.77
N ALA A 68 12.32 -3.80 0.98
CA ALA A 68 10.88 -3.80 1.17
C ALA A 68 10.15 -4.05 -0.17
N PRO A 69 9.06 -4.83 -0.18
CA PRO A 69 8.26 -5.02 -1.38
C PRO A 69 7.65 -3.70 -1.85
N GLN A 70 7.77 -3.42 -3.14
CA GLN A 70 7.21 -2.24 -3.79
C GLN A 70 5.93 -2.61 -4.55
N ARG A 71 5.01 -1.66 -4.65
CA ARG A 71 3.83 -1.78 -5.52
C ARG A 71 3.67 -0.52 -6.36
N THR A 72 3.21 -0.69 -7.59
CA THR A 72 2.89 0.43 -8.49
C THR A 72 1.45 0.87 -8.26
N ILE A 73 1.23 2.18 -8.13
CA ILE A 73 -0.11 2.78 -8.13
C ILE A 73 -0.39 3.21 -9.57
N TYR A 74 -1.44 2.65 -10.17
CA TYR A 74 -1.80 2.93 -11.55
C TYR A 74 -2.90 3.99 -11.65
N LEU A 75 -2.73 4.95 -12.56
CA LEU A 75 -3.78 5.84 -13.01
C LEU A 75 -4.32 5.34 -14.34
N ASN A 76 -5.54 4.80 -14.35
CA ASN A 76 -6.15 4.18 -15.52
C ASN A 76 -7.34 5.01 -16.03
N SER A 77 -7.50 5.05 -17.36
CA SER A 77 -8.66 5.64 -18.04
C SER A 77 -9.25 4.61 -19.00
N PRO A 78 -10.59 4.49 -19.12
CA PRO A 78 -11.21 3.60 -20.10
C PRO A 78 -11.06 4.11 -21.54
N HIS A 79 -10.61 5.36 -21.73
CA HIS A 79 -10.46 5.97 -23.04
C HIS A 79 -8.99 6.04 -23.46
N HIS A 80 -8.70 5.58 -24.68
CA HIS A 80 -7.37 5.73 -25.30
C HIS A 80 -6.97 7.20 -25.48
N ASN A 81 -7.94 8.05 -25.83
CA ASN A 81 -7.75 9.48 -25.95
C ASN A 81 -8.27 10.16 -24.68
N LEU A 82 -7.37 10.81 -23.95
CA LEU A 82 -7.73 11.60 -22.77
C LEU A 82 -8.41 12.90 -23.20
N SER A 83 -9.50 13.26 -22.52
CA SER A 83 -10.04 14.61 -22.62
C SER A 83 -9.04 15.65 -22.10
N ASN A 84 -9.25 16.92 -22.45
CA ASN A 84 -8.42 18.01 -21.91
C ASN A 84 -8.40 18.00 -20.37
N ALA A 85 -9.53 17.76 -19.73
CA ALA A 85 -9.63 17.66 -18.27
C ALA A 85 -8.83 16.48 -17.70
N GLN A 86 -8.94 15.29 -18.31
CA GLN A 86 -8.20 14.10 -17.88
C GLN A 86 -6.69 14.26 -18.06
N ARG A 87 -6.26 14.90 -19.16
CA ARG A 87 -4.84 15.21 -19.40
C ARG A 87 -4.30 16.21 -18.39
N LEU A 88 -5.04 17.29 -18.11
CA LEU A 88 -4.66 18.27 -17.09
C LEU A 88 -4.53 17.61 -15.71
N PHE A 89 -5.51 16.76 -15.35
CA PHE A 89 -5.44 15.99 -14.11
C PHE A 89 -4.21 15.06 -14.06
N SER A 90 -3.94 14.31 -15.12
CA SER A 90 -2.76 13.43 -15.21
C SER A 90 -1.45 14.20 -15.03
N ASN A 91 -1.32 15.35 -15.70
CA ASN A 91 -0.15 16.22 -15.57
C ASN A 91 0.00 16.74 -14.13
N GLU A 92 -1.10 17.10 -13.48
CA GLU A 92 -1.06 17.57 -12.10
C GLU A 92 -0.63 16.48 -11.12
N ILE A 93 -1.14 15.25 -11.28
CA ILE A 93 -0.67 14.11 -10.48
C ILE A 93 0.84 13.87 -10.67
N ALA A 94 1.35 14.00 -11.90
CA ALA A 94 2.78 13.87 -12.17
C ALA A 94 3.58 14.98 -11.48
N ASN A 95 3.11 16.22 -11.54
CA ASN A 95 3.76 17.36 -10.89
C ASN A 95 3.83 17.20 -9.37
N VAL A 96 2.70 16.85 -8.73
CA VAL A 96 2.65 16.59 -7.27
C VAL A 96 3.61 15.46 -6.89
N SER A 97 3.66 14.39 -7.68
CA SER A 97 4.58 13.26 -7.41
C SER A 97 6.05 13.67 -7.48
N LEU A 98 6.42 14.57 -8.40
CA LEU A 98 7.78 15.11 -8.49
C LEU A 98 8.11 16.00 -7.30
N GLN A 99 7.17 16.87 -6.89
CA GLN A 99 7.35 17.76 -5.73
C GLN A 99 7.56 16.97 -4.44
N GLU A 100 6.74 15.95 -4.18
CA GLU A 100 6.87 15.11 -2.99
C GLU A 100 8.20 14.33 -2.97
N ARG A 101 8.64 13.84 -4.13
CA ARG A 101 9.95 13.17 -4.26
C ARG A 101 11.10 14.11 -3.91
N ASP A 102 11.07 15.33 -4.47
CA ASP A 102 12.13 16.32 -4.28
C ASP A 102 12.12 16.91 -2.85
N ALA A 103 10.97 16.89 -2.16
CA ALA A 103 10.86 17.22 -0.74
C ALA A 103 11.43 16.13 0.17
N ALA A 104 11.31 14.85 -0.21
CA ALA A 104 11.81 13.72 0.57
C ALA A 104 13.34 13.51 0.49
N THR A 105 14.01 14.16 -0.45
CA THR A 105 15.47 14.09 -0.65
C THR A 105 16.25 15.27 -0.04
N ARG A 106 15.56 16.23 0.58
CA ARG A 106 16.15 17.33 1.37
C ARG A 106 16.18 16.98 2.85
#